data_AF-A0A1I1PYV4-F1
#
_entry.id   AF-A0A1I1PYV4-F1
#
_cell.length_a   1.000
_cell.length_b   1.000
_cell.length_c   1.000
_cell.angle_alpha   90.00
_cell.angle_beta   90.00
_cell.angle_gamma   90.00
#
_symmetry.space_group_name_H-M   'P 1'
#
loop_
_entity.id
_entity.type
_entity.pdbx_description
1 polymer ?
#
loop_
_entity_poly.entity_id
_entity_poly.type
_entity_poly.pdbx_seq_one_letter_code
_entity_poly.pdbx_strand_id
1 'polypeptide(L)'
;MKKEYFKKASRVILCVVLVATLNSCSGSSETENENSKENNLLENFETLNFKTFSQTRVAFGAGLSQTKINTFTLNDDNTNIKSIKMFINLDCPSVGCNIWDVYANISVKDKKTEKWFELGRFITPYGVDTSQLTRGIEIDVTDFKSLLEGQVELKGFIETWGADGWNLSVEFDFEQGIPDYPYYAVSEVMAYNTLSLAGVPYGSSTEGFDLTKSIGIPSNTFSTHLRTVISGWGHATPADSDGRGCAEWCFRTHKILINNEPTFTHELNPIGCGSNKINPQRGNWAPDRAGWCPGMAVPVRVDKFDKANSNNTFNFEYDFEDWVADGGTQSSQTGAYYAISTYVVVKSKTPIQPPVVSN
;
A
#
# COMPACT_ATOMS: atom_id res chain seq x y z
N MET A 1 -17.77 -15.44 -48.51
CA MET A 1 -17.21 -15.34 -49.88
C MET A 1 -18.37 -15.32 -50.87
N LYS A 2 -18.53 -14.46 -51.88
CA LYS A 2 -17.84 -13.26 -52.49
C LYS A 2 -18.96 -12.54 -53.31
N LYS A 3 -18.97 -11.28 -53.77
CA LYS A 3 -18.04 -10.12 -53.89
C LYS A 3 -18.87 -8.80 -54.05
N GLU A 4 -18.29 -7.59 -54.01
CA GLU A 4 -19.00 -6.29 -54.12
C GLU A 4 -18.93 -5.61 -55.52
N TYR A 5 -19.70 -4.51 -55.78
CA TYR A 5 -19.19 -3.13 -56.09
C TYR A 5 -20.18 -2.14 -56.82
N PHE A 6 -20.41 -0.97 -56.19
CA PHE A 6 -20.43 0.44 -56.72
C PHE A 6 -21.24 0.93 -57.96
N LYS A 7 -21.85 2.14 -57.83
CA LYS A 7 -21.41 3.42 -58.50
C LYS A 7 -22.23 4.71 -58.17
N LYS A 8 -21.51 5.82 -57.87
CA LYS A 8 -21.52 7.24 -58.37
C LYS A 8 -22.81 7.91 -58.96
N ALA A 9 -22.99 9.26 -59.00
CA ALA A 9 -22.36 10.45 -58.35
C ALA A 9 -23.11 11.80 -58.69
N SER A 10 -22.73 12.93 -58.06
CA SER A 10 -23.46 14.23 -57.89
C SER A 10 -23.24 15.38 -58.92
N ARG A 11 -24.17 16.37 -58.94
CA ARG A 11 -24.04 17.88 -58.94
C ARG A 11 -25.45 18.54 -59.08
N VAL A 12 -25.87 19.74 -58.61
CA VAL A 12 -25.32 20.98 -57.95
C VAL A 12 -25.22 22.23 -58.86
N ILE A 13 -25.84 23.38 -58.42
CA ILE A 13 -25.82 24.83 -58.86
C ILE A 13 -27.27 25.42 -58.92
N LEU A 14 -27.62 26.72 -58.69
CA LEU A 14 -27.18 27.81 -57.78
C LEU A 14 -28.13 29.07 -57.91
N CYS A 15 -28.15 29.97 -56.90
CA CYS A 15 -28.54 31.42 -56.93
C CYS A 15 -30.03 31.87 -56.98
N VAL A 16 -30.45 33.02 -56.41
CA VAL A 16 -29.75 34.02 -55.53
C VAL A 16 -30.31 33.98 -54.08
N VAL A 17 -30.94 34.96 -53.37
CA VAL A 17 -31.34 36.40 -53.54
C VAL A 17 -31.38 37.08 -52.14
N LEU A 18 -31.56 38.42 -52.04
CA LEU A 18 -31.59 39.16 -50.75
C LEU A 18 -32.61 40.34 -50.75
N VAL A 19 -33.34 40.55 -49.64
CA VAL A 19 -33.91 41.85 -49.22
C VAL A 19 -33.91 41.92 -47.68
N ALA A 20 -33.58 43.07 -47.11
CA ALA A 20 -33.72 43.35 -45.68
C ALA A 20 -34.37 44.72 -45.45
N THR A 21 -35.19 44.84 -44.42
CA THR A 21 -35.80 46.12 -43.99
C THR A 21 -35.83 46.20 -42.47
N LEU A 22 -35.27 47.26 -41.91
CA LEU A 22 -35.33 47.58 -40.48
C LEU A 22 -36.61 48.37 -40.17
N ASN A 23 -37.18 48.22 -38.97
CA ASN A 23 -37.84 49.36 -38.33
C ASN A 23 -37.94 49.28 -36.80
N SER A 24 -37.90 50.46 -36.22
CA SER A 24 -37.75 50.85 -34.81
C SER A 24 -38.69 50.20 -33.78
N CYS A 25 -38.12 49.99 -32.58
CA CYS A 25 -38.71 49.90 -31.24
C CYS A 25 -40.22 50.09 -31.05
N SER A 26 -40.85 49.08 -30.44
CA SER A 26 -41.81 49.23 -29.33
C SER A 26 -41.45 48.18 -28.26
N GLY A 27 -41.50 48.53 -26.97
CA GLY A 27 -40.95 47.69 -25.90
C GLY A 27 -41.97 47.31 -24.84
N SER A 28 -41.89 46.08 -24.35
CA SER A 28 -42.44 45.65 -23.05
C SER A 28 -41.88 44.28 -22.64
N SER A 29 -41.36 44.20 -21.40
CA SER A 29 -41.22 42.98 -20.59
C SER A 29 -40.68 41.70 -21.24
N GLU A 30 -39.38 41.44 -21.09
CA GLU A 30 -38.88 40.09 -20.87
C GLU A 30 -38.15 40.04 -19.52
N THR A 31 -38.32 38.94 -18.79
CA THR A 31 -37.66 38.69 -17.50
C THR A 31 -36.26 38.11 -17.74
N GLU A 32 -35.22 38.93 -17.62
CA GLU A 32 -33.86 38.40 -17.62
C GLU A 32 -33.61 37.55 -16.37
N ASN A 33 -33.07 36.35 -16.59
CA ASN A 33 -32.87 35.35 -15.54
C ASN A 33 -31.93 35.86 -14.43
N GLU A 34 -32.11 35.33 -13.22
CA GLU A 34 -31.00 35.24 -12.28
C GLU A 34 -29.87 34.46 -12.96
N ASN A 35 -28.83 35.17 -13.40
CA ASN A 35 -27.63 34.54 -13.93
C ASN A 35 -26.89 33.92 -12.75
N SER A 36 -27.29 32.69 -12.40
CA SER A 36 -26.72 31.90 -11.33
C SER A 36 -25.24 31.73 -11.61
N LYS A 37 -24.41 32.55 -10.96
CA LYS A 37 -22.97 32.33 -10.87
C LYS A 37 -22.78 31.05 -10.06
N GLU A 38 -22.78 29.94 -10.78
CA GLU A 38 -22.08 28.74 -10.39
C GLU A 38 -20.63 29.15 -10.20
N ASN A 39 -20.30 29.56 -8.97
CA ASN A 39 -18.96 29.86 -8.53
C ASN A 39 -18.21 28.52 -8.52
N ASN A 40 -17.78 28.13 -9.71
CA ASN A 40 -16.84 27.05 -9.96
C ASN A 40 -15.49 27.54 -9.41
N LEU A 41 -15.40 27.52 -8.08
CA LEU A 41 -14.18 27.75 -7.32
C LEU A 41 -13.22 26.69 -7.83
N LEU A 42 -12.21 27.15 -8.58
CA LEU A 42 -11.05 26.33 -8.88
C LEU A 42 -10.34 26.13 -7.54
N GLU A 43 -10.68 25.04 -6.84
CA GLU A 43 -9.99 24.65 -5.63
C GLU A 43 -8.55 24.35 -6.01
N ASN A 44 -7.64 25.26 -5.64
CA ASN A 44 -6.22 25.17 -5.93
C ASN A 44 -5.59 24.10 -5.01
N PHE A 45 -5.93 22.84 -5.27
CA PHE A 45 -5.39 21.69 -4.56
C PHE A 45 -3.87 21.65 -4.69
N GLU A 46 -3.19 21.68 -3.56
CA GLU A 46 -1.73 21.55 -3.47
C GLU A 46 -1.32 20.17 -2.90
N THR A 47 -0.03 19.86 -3.01
CA THR A 47 0.57 18.69 -2.34
C THR A 47 1.39 19.18 -1.16
N LEU A 48 0.96 18.83 0.05
CA LEU A 48 1.65 19.19 1.29
C LEU A 48 2.74 18.15 1.58
N ASN A 49 4.01 18.55 1.53
CA ASN A 49 5.16 17.68 1.82
C ASN A 49 5.59 17.80 3.29
N PHE A 50 5.59 16.68 4.01
CA PHE A 50 5.99 16.58 5.42
C PHE A 50 7.21 15.67 5.57
N LYS A 51 8.30 16.22 6.10
CA LYS A 51 9.55 15.47 6.35
C LYS A 51 9.59 15.01 7.80
N THR A 52 9.87 13.73 8.01
CA THR A 52 9.78 13.08 9.32
C THR A 52 11.16 12.61 9.78
N PHE A 53 11.47 11.32 9.65
CA PHE A 53 12.84 10.85 9.79
C PHE A 53 13.75 11.52 8.75
N SER A 54 14.94 11.93 9.15
CA SER A 54 15.93 12.57 8.27
C SER A 54 17.32 12.15 8.75
N GLN A 55 18.12 11.55 7.86
CA GLN A 55 19.44 10.98 8.14
C GLN A 55 19.50 10.15 9.45
N THR A 56 18.40 9.50 9.79
CA THR A 56 18.18 8.93 11.12
C THR A 56 18.86 7.58 11.23
N ARG A 57 19.89 7.50 12.08
CA ARG A 57 20.75 6.33 12.19
C ARG A 57 20.00 5.08 12.71
N VAL A 58 19.90 4.03 11.89
CA VAL A 58 19.35 2.71 12.27
C VAL A 58 20.43 1.64 12.12
N ALA A 59 20.77 0.94 13.20
CA ALA A 59 21.88 -0.04 13.23
C ALA A 59 21.82 -0.91 14.50
N PHE A 60 22.54 -2.02 14.54
CA PHE A 60 22.65 -2.90 15.71
C PHE A 60 24.05 -2.82 16.35
N GLY A 61 24.11 -2.94 17.68
CA GLY A 61 25.35 -2.87 18.47
C GLY A 61 25.25 -1.93 19.68
N ALA A 62 26.36 -1.77 20.40
CA ALA A 62 26.40 -0.95 21.62
C ALA A 62 26.06 0.52 21.34
N GLY A 63 25.02 1.04 22.00
CA GLY A 63 24.53 2.41 21.80
C GLY A 63 23.73 2.65 20.51
N LEU A 64 23.49 1.60 19.72
CA LEU A 64 22.73 1.64 18.47
C LEU A 64 21.32 1.03 18.67
N SER A 65 20.44 1.17 17.68
CA SER A 65 19.10 0.57 17.71
C SER A 65 18.56 0.33 16.30
N GLN A 66 18.01 -0.86 16.08
CA GLN A 66 17.26 -1.28 14.88
C GLN A 66 15.91 -0.54 14.76
N THR A 67 15.41 0.00 15.88
CA THR A 67 14.13 0.72 15.96
C THR A 67 14.36 2.19 16.31
N LYS A 68 13.67 3.09 15.62
CA LYS A 68 13.60 4.51 15.96
C LYS A 68 12.14 4.97 15.99
N ILE A 69 11.72 5.46 17.16
CA ILE A 69 10.41 6.08 17.39
C ILE A 69 10.63 7.57 17.56
N ASN A 70 9.79 8.39 16.93
CA ASN A 70 9.77 9.84 17.16
C ASN A 70 8.38 10.43 16.87
N THR A 71 8.10 11.60 17.44
CA THR A 71 6.86 12.34 17.24
C THR A 71 7.04 13.41 16.16
N PHE A 72 6.07 13.53 15.26
CA PHE A 72 6.05 14.49 14.16
C PHE A 72 4.70 15.20 14.10
N THR A 73 4.62 16.34 13.40
CA THR A 73 3.36 17.03 13.11
C THR A 73 3.10 16.95 11.62
N LEU A 74 1.96 16.39 11.24
CA LEU A 74 1.45 16.27 9.87
C LEU A 74 0.26 17.23 9.68
N ASN A 75 -0.51 17.05 8.60
CA ASN A 75 -1.70 17.84 8.33
C ASN A 75 -2.80 17.63 9.40
N ASP A 76 -3.49 18.68 9.81
CA ASP A 76 -4.48 18.66 10.92
C ASP A 76 -5.90 18.24 10.50
N ASP A 77 -6.25 18.29 9.20
CA ASP A 77 -7.55 17.85 8.68
C ASP A 77 -7.37 17.10 7.35
N ASN A 78 -7.55 15.78 7.37
CA ASN A 78 -7.37 14.94 6.18
C ASN A 78 -8.65 14.71 5.36
N THR A 79 -9.73 15.48 5.58
CA THR A 79 -11.00 15.30 4.85
C THR A 79 -10.93 15.66 3.37
N ASN A 80 -10.08 16.63 2.97
CA ASN A 80 -9.83 17.01 1.58
C ASN A 80 -8.59 16.32 0.96
N ILE A 81 -7.99 15.34 1.64
CA ILE A 81 -6.81 14.63 1.15
C ILE A 81 -7.27 13.42 0.32
N LYS A 82 -6.87 13.42 -0.96
CA LYS A 82 -7.21 12.38 -1.96
C LYS A 82 -6.23 11.20 -1.94
N SER A 83 -4.96 11.44 -1.62
CA SER A 83 -3.94 10.40 -1.45
C SER A 83 -2.86 10.84 -0.46
N ILE A 84 -2.22 9.87 0.19
CA ILE A 84 -0.98 10.09 0.96
C ILE A 84 0.08 9.12 0.45
N LYS A 85 1.19 9.67 -0.04
CA LYS A 85 2.36 8.92 -0.52
C LYS A 85 3.49 8.99 0.52
N MET A 86 3.94 7.85 1.02
CA MET A 86 5.13 7.74 1.85
C MET A 86 6.35 7.43 0.98
N PHE A 87 7.44 8.16 1.16
CA PHE A 87 8.70 7.99 0.44
C PHE A 87 9.82 7.66 1.42
N ILE A 88 10.46 6.49 1.24
CA ILE A 88 11.59 6.03 2.07
C ILE A 88 12.91 6.15 1.31
N ASN A 89 13.87 6.85 1.89
CA ASN A 89 15.26 6.88 1.43
C ASN A 89 16.18 6.20 2.44
N LEU A 90 17.12 5.42 1.94
CA LEU A 90 18.18 4.79 2.73
C LEU A 90 19.52 5.28 2.19
N ASP A 91 20.19 6.11 2.98
CA ASP A 91 21.55 6.57 2.68
C ASP A 91 22.58 5.67 3.34
N CYS A 92 23.71 5.44 2.67
CA CYS A 92 24.82 4.68 3.23
C CYS A 92 25.54 5.50 4.32
N PRO A 93 25.64 4.99 5.55
CA PRO A 93 26.36 5.64 6.64
C PRO A 93 27.87 5.77 6.35
N SER A 94 28.58 6.59 7.13
CA SER A 94 30.03 6.81 6.98
C SER A 94 30.90 5.56 7.17
N VAL A 95 30.35 4.49 7.74
CA VAL A 95 30.97 3.16 7.88
C VAL A 95 30.73 2.23 6.68
N GLY A 96 29.96 2.67 5.68
CA GLY A 96 29.51 1.89 4.53
C GLY A 96 28.05 1.46 4.63
N CYS A 97 27.46 1.14 3.46
CA CYS A 97 26.14 0.54 3.35
C CYS A 97 26.10 -0.85 3.99
N ASN A 98 25.03 -1.24 4.68
CA ASN A 98 24.84 -2.63 5.07
C ASN A 98 24.78 -3.54 3.83
N ILE A 99 25.48 -4.66 3.87
CA ILE A 99 25.67 -5.52 2.68
C ILE A 99 24.49 -6.44 2.37
N TRP A 100 23.48 -6.53 3.25
CA TRP A 100 22.37 -7.47 3.16
C TRP A 100 21.03 -6.79 2.80
N ASP A 101 20.12 -7.59 2.26
CA ASP A 101 18.75 -7.28 1.93
C ASP A 101 17.80 -7.56 3.09
N VAL A 102 17.87 -6.73 4.14
CA VAL A 102 17.14 -6.97 5.39
C VAL A 102 15.69 -6.45 5.35
N TYR A 103 14.83 -7.09 6.15
CA TYR A 103 13.47 -6.65 6.42
C TYR A 103 13.44 -5.23 7.00
N ALA A 104 12.50 -4.40 6.57
CA ALA A 104 12.25 -3.09 7.15
C ALA A 104 10.79 -2.64 7.01
N ASN A 105 10.31 -1.83 7.96
CA ASN A 105 9.00 -1.20 7.87
C ASN A 105 8.92 0.17 8.54
N ILE A 106 7.90 0.92 8.16
CA ILE A 106 7.44 2.13 8.86
C ILE A 106 6.06 1.84 9.44
N SER A 107 5.85 2.19 10.72
CA SER A 107 4.55 2.10 11.39
C SER A 107 4.11 3.45 11.95
N VAL A 108 2.80 3.68 12.01
CA VAL A 108 2.17 4.74 12.81
C VAL A 108 1.58 4.14 14.09
N LYS A 109 1.57 4.90 15.18
CA LYS A 109 0.89 4.51 16.41
C LYS A 109 -0.55 5.01 16.41
N ASP A 110 -1.51 4.13 16.68
CA ASP A 110 -2.87 4.57 16.98
C ASP A 110 -2.96 5.09 18.42
N LYS A 111 -3.36 6.35 18.55
CA LYS A 111 -3.53 7.09 19.82
C LYS A 111 -4.65 6.52 20.71
N LYS A 112 -5.51 5.63 20.19
CA LYS A 112 -6.64 5.04 20.94
C LYS A 112 -6.33 3.66 21.51
N THR A 113 -5.63 2.81 20.76
CA THR A 113 -5.28 1.43 21.15
C THR A 113 -3.81 1.24 21.54
N GLU A 114 -2.97 2.27 21.38
CA GLU A 114 -1.51 2.23 21.53
C GLU A 114 -0.78 1.23 20.61
N LYS A 115 -1.49 0.59 19.66
CA LYS A 115 -0.94 -0.36 18.68
C LYS A 115 -0.15 0.35 17.57
N TRP A 116 0.78 -0.40 16.97
CA TRP A 116 1.58 0.04 15.82
C TRP A 116 1.03 -0.55 14.51
N PHE A 117 0.43 0.30 13.67
CA PHE A 117 -0.09 -0.06 12.37
C PHE A 117 1.01 0.09 11.31
N GLU A 118 1.33 -0.99 10.58
CA GLU A 118 2.36 -1.00 9.52
C GLU A 118 1.85 -0.23 8.28
N LEU A 119 2.39 0.97 8.09
CA LEU A 119 2.07 1.83 6.93
C LEU A 119 2.54 1.16 5.63
N GLY A 120 3.76 0.65 5.66
CA GLY A 120 4.41 0.02 4.52
C GLY A 120 5.71 -0.67 4.92
N ARG A 121 6.04 -1.71 4.14
CA ARG A 121 7.20 -2.58 4.32
C ARG A 121 8.07 -2.51 3.07
N PHE A 122 9.38 -2.60 3.26
CA PHE A 122 10.36 -2.62 2.18
C PHE A 122 11.51 -3.56 2.56
N ILE A 123 12.21 -4.07 1.57
CA ILE A 123 13.45 -4.83 1.77
C ILE A 123 14.61 -3.93 1.34
N THR A 124 15.66 -3.83 2.15
CA THR A 124 16.80 -2.98 1.81
C THR A 124 17.54 -3.52 0.57
N PRO A 125 18.19 -2.67 -0.24
CA PRO A 125 19.04 -3.15 -1.32
C PRO A 125 20.37 -3.69 -0.78
N TYR A 126 20.99 -4.64 -1.48
CA TYR A 126 22.30 -5.18 -1.10
C TYR A 126 23.41 -4.14 -1.28
N GLY A 127 23.90 -3.52 -0.19
CA GLY A 127 25.18 -2.80 -0.19
C GLY A 127 25.25 -1.52 -1.03
N VAL A 128 24.11 -0.91 -1.35
CA VAL A 128 23.98 0.38 -2.06
C VAL A 128 22.90 1.23 -1.38
N ASP A 129 22.89 2.54 -1.61
CA ASP A 129 21.80 3.44 -1.18
C ASP A 129 20.60 3.39 -2.15
N THR A 130 19.57 4.20 -1.88
CA THR A 130 18.39 4.37 -2.75
C THR A 130 18.53 5.52 -3.78
N SER A 131 19.72 6.07 -4.02
CA SER A 131 19.91 7.32 -4.80
C SER A 131 19.50 7.24 -6.28
N GLN A 132 19.31 6.03 -6.82
CA GLN A 132 18.80 5.80 -8.17
C GLN A 132 17.30 6.11 -8.29
N LEU A 133 16.59 6.29 -7.16
CA LEU A 133 15.21 6.74 -7.09
C LEU A 133 15.17 8.21 -6.66
N THR A 134 14.62 9.09 -7.50
CA THR A 134 14.57 10.55 -7.29
C THR A 134 14.02 11.00 -5.92
N ARG A 135 13.20 10.15 -5.28
CA ARG A 135 12.65 10.35 -3.93
C ARG A 135 12.70 9.10 -3.05
N GLY A 136 13.44 8.07 -3.44
CA GLY A 136 13.42 6.78 -2.75
C GLY A 136 12.20 5.91 -3.09
N ILE A 137 11.91 4.93 -2.21
CA ILE A 137 10.88 3.91 -2.37
C ILE A 137 9.51 4.52 -2.01
N GLU A 138 8.57 4.56 -2.96
CA GLU A 138 7.19 5.03 -2.75
C GLU A 138 6.28 3.90 -2.24
N ILE A 139 5.43 4.21 -1.25
CA ILE A 139 4.32 3.37 -0.78
C ILE A 139 3.07 4.25 -0.59
N ASP A 140 1.92 3.84 -1.11
CA ASP A 140 0.65 4.50 -0.85
C ASP A 140 0.11 4.14 0.55
N VAL A 141 -0.11 5.15 1.39
CA VAL A 141 -0.55 5.00 2.80
C VAL A 141 -1.89 5.67 3.07
N THR A 142 -2.65 6.01 2.02
CA THR A 142 -3.94 6.74 2.10
C THR A 142 -4.96 6.08 3.03
N ASP A 143 -4.94 4.75 3.11
CA ASP A 143 -5.79 3.95 4.02
C ASP A 143 -5.66 4.35 5.49
N PHE A 144 -4.49 4.86 5.90
CA PHE A 144 -4.19 5.27 7.26
C PHE A 144 -4.39 6.78 7.51
N LYS A 145 -5.07 7.52 6.62
CA LYS A 145 -5.17 8.99 6.73
C LYS A 145 -5.80 9.50 8.05
N SER A 146 -6.65 8.70 8.71
CA SER A 146 -7.20 9.02 10.03
C SER A 146 -6.29 8.67 11.22
N LEU A 147 -5.12 8.07 10.97
CA LEU A 147 -4.02 7.93 11.93
C LEU A 147 -2.88 8.93 11.65
N LEU A 148 -2.74 9.38 10.40
CA LEU A 148 -1.74 10.34 9.91
C LEU A 148 -2.20 11.81 10.04
N GLU A 149 -2.82 12.17 11.17
CA GLU A 149 -3.48 13.46 11.39
C GLU A 149 -2.92 14.19 12.64
N GLY A 150 -2.56 15.46 12.45
CA GLY A 150 -1.93 16.33 13.43
C GLY A 150 -0.61 15.78 13.98
N GLN A 151 -0.43 15.85 15.30
CA GLN A 151 0.73 15.23 15.97
C GLN A 151 0.62 13.69 15.94
N VAL A 152 1.64 12.99 15.45
CA VAL A 152 1.68 11.51 15.34
C VAL A 152 2.99 10.93 15.84
N GLU A 153 2.96 9.72 16.40
CA GLU A 153 4.17 8.93 16.64
C GLU A 153 4.41 7.97 15.46
N LEU A 154 5.61 8.03 14.87
CA LEU A 154 6.06 7.10 13.83
C LEU A 154 7.21 6.24 14.36
N LYS A 155 7.27 5.00 13.87
CA LYS A 155 8.32 4.02 14.14
C LYS A 155 8.95 3.58 12.82
N GLY A 156 10.24 3.80 12.64
CA GLY A 156 11.04 3.12 11.61
C GLY A 156 11.76 1.92 12.24
N PHE A 157 11.70 0.76 11.57
CA PHE A 157 12.45 -0.44 11.93
C PHE A 157 13.20 -0.99 10.73
N ILE A 158 14.45 -1.41 10.93
CA ILE A 158 15.25 -2.13 9.94
C ILE A 158 16.00 -3.26 10.65
N GLU A 159 15.84 -4.50 10.18
CA GLU A 159 16.39 -5.73 10.77
C GLU A 159 17.89 -5.95 10.42
N THR A 160 18.68 -4.88 10.52
CA THR A 160 20.14 -4.95 10.37
C THR A 160 20.78 -5.51 11.63
N TRP A 161 21.74 -6.42 11.49
CA TRP A 161 22.46 -7.07 12.59
C TRP A 161 23.89 -6.56 12.79
N GLY A 162 24.23 -5.43 12.16
CA GLY A 162 25.56 -4.83 12.22
C GLY A 162 25.55 -3.34 12.59
N ALA A 163 26.73 -2.86 12.97
CA ALA A 163 26.99 -1.43 13.19
C ALA A 163 27.16 -0.65 11.86
N ASP A 164 27.01 -1.32 10.72
CA ASP A 164 26.95 -0.77 9.36
C ASP A 164 25.57 -0.14 9.10
N GLY A 165 24.48 -0.90 9.19
CA GLY A 165 23.10 -0.43 9.12
C GLY A 165 22.81 0.60 8.02
N TRP A 166 21.95 1.58 8.34
CA TRP A 166 21.45 2.59 7.42
C TRP A 166 21.29 3.97 8.06
N ASN A 167 21.18 5.01 7.23
CA ASN A 167 20.60 6.29 7.59
C ASN A 167 19.21 6.39 6.93
N LEU A 168 18.16 6.42 7.74
CA LEU A 168 16.77 6.45 7.29
C LEU A 168 16.27 7.89 7.13
N SER A 169 15.73 8.22 5.95
CA SER A 169 14.95 9.44 5.74
C SER A 169 13.56 9.08 5.20
N VAL A 170 12.50 9.68 5.77
CA VAL A 170 11.10 9.41 5.37
C VAL A 170 10.35 10.73 5.23
N GLU A 171 9.68 10.92 4.11
CA GLU A 171 8.77 12.03 3.87
C GLU A 171 7.41 11.54 3.35
N PHE A 172 6.39 12.37 3.54
CA PHE A 172 5.01 12.11 3.14
C PHE A 172 4.49 13.26 2.28
N ASP A 173 3.91 12.93 1.13
CA ASP A 173 3.13 13.88 0.34
C ASP A 173 1.65 13.62 0.57
N PHE A 174 0.97 14.62 1.11
CA PHE A 174 -0.47 14.66 1.28
C PHE A 174 -1.04 15.43 0.10
N GLU A 175 -1.60 14.72 -0.87
CA GLU A 175 -2.21 15.33 -2.04
C GLU A 175 -3.63 15.79 -1.70
N GLN A 176 -3.91 17.08 -1.80
CA GLN A 176 -5.28 17.58 -1.72
C GLN A 176 -6.09 17.19 -2.97
N GLY A 177 -7.40 17.18 -2.84
CA GLY A 177 -8.34 16.92 -3.92
C GLY A 177 -9.75 16.61 -3.41
N ILE A 178 -10.56 16.03 -4.30
CA ILE A 178 -11.83 15.41 -3.93
C ILE A 178 -11.56 13.91 -3.72
N PRO A 179 -11.49 13.37 -2.49
CA PRO A 179 -11.37 11.94 -2.26
C PRO A 179 -12.65 11.20 -2.65
N ASP A 180 -12.56 9.87 -2.79
CA ASP A 180 -13.74 9.01 -2.94
C ASP A 180 -14.70 9.14 -1.74
N TYR A 181 -14.14 9.33 -0.54
CA TYR A 181 -14.84 9.60 0.70
C TYR A 181 -14.00 10.51 1.61
N PRO A 182 -14.58 11.53 2.27
CA PRO A 182 -13.84 12.37 3.21
C PRO A 182 -13.34 11.59 4.42
N TYR A 183 -14.15 10.70 5.01
CA TYR A 183 -13.83 9.99 6.26
C TYR A 183 -13.43 8.54 6.02
N TYR A 184 -12.29 8.15 6.57
CA TYR A 184 -11.74 6.79 6.58
C TYR A 184 -11.57 6.33 8.03
N ALA A 185 -11.73 5.04 8.31
CA ALA A 185 -11.26 4.42 9.55
C ALA A 185 -10.67 3.04 9.27
N VAL A 186 -9.72 2.61 10.10
CA VAL A 186 -8.94 1.39 9.90
C VAL A 186 -8.77 0.64 11.22
N SER A 187 -8.85 -0.69 11.17
CA SER A 187 -8.57 -1.58 12.29
C SER A 187 -7.63 -2.71 11.87
N GLU A 188 -6.75 -3.10 12.79
CA GLU A 188 -5.89 -4.27 12.66
C GLU A 188 -6.74 -5.56 12.73
N VAL A 189 -6.64 -6.41 11.72
CA VAL A 189 -7.20 -7.77 11.71
C VAL A 189 -6.19 -8.71 12.35
N MET A 190 -4.95 -8.68 11.85
CA MET A 190 -3.80 -9.40 12.43
C MET A 190 -2.48 -8.72 12.03
N ALA A 191 -1.45 -8.85 12.88
CA ALA A 191 -0.12 -8.31 12.64
C ALA A 191 0.96 -9.23 13.24
N TYR A 192 1.64 -9.98 12.38
CA TYR A 192 2.77 -10.85 12.66
C TYR A 192 3.97 -10.35 11.85
N ASN A 193 4.45 -9.15 12.22
CA ASN A 193 5.30 -8.27 11.39
C ASN A 193 6.33 -7.47 12.21
N THR A 194 6.74 -7.96 13.38
CA THR A 194 7.72 -7.27 14.23
C THR A 194 9.15 -7.38 13.69
N LEU A 195 9.46 -8.50 13.02
CA LEU A 195 10.66 -8.78 12.23
C LEU A 195 10.38 -9.99 11.30
N SER A 196 11.28 -10.28 10.36
CA SER A 196 11.12 -11.33 9.33
C SER A 196 10.68 -12.70 9.87
N LEU A 197 11.43 -13.21 10.86
CA LEU A 197 11.24 -14.54 11.46
C LEU A 197 10.20 -14.56 12.60
N ALA A 198 9.54 -13.43 12.87
CA ALA A 198 8.40 -13.31 13.78
C ALA A 198 7.06 -13.30 13.03
N GLY A 199 7.09 -13.59 11.73
CA GLY A 199 5.94 -13.99 10.94
C GLY A 199 5.37 -15.35 11.35
N VAL A 200 4.24 -15.71 10.74
CA VAL A 200 3.58 -17.00 10.97
C VAL A 200 4.47 -18.13 10.44
N PRO A 201 4.76 -19.19 11.23
CA PRO A 201 5.47 -20.37 10.74
C PRO A 201 4.73 -21.02 9.57
N TYR A 202 5.47 -21.38 8.52
CA TYR A 202 4.92 -22.03 7.33
C TYR A 202 5.39 -23.50 7.26
N GLY A 203 4.51 -24.39 6.82
CA GLY A 203 4.75 -25.84 6.79
C GLY A 203 5.05 -26.50 8.14
N SER A 204 4.70 -25.84 9.24
CA SER A 204 4.93 -26.28 10.62
C SER A 204 3.81 -25.75 11.53
N SER A 205 3.84 -26.04 12.83
CA SER A 205 2.76 -25.63 13.74
C SER A 205 2.58 -24.11 13.79
N THR A 206 1.34 -23.66 13.57
CA THR A 206 0.89 -22.28 13.76
C THR A 206 0.37 -22.00 15.18
N GLU A 207 0.61 -22.90 16.14
CA GLU A 207 0.21 -22.72 17.54
C GLU A 207 0.71 -21.38 18.12
N GLY A 208 -0.21 -20.59 18.68
CA GLY A 208 0.04 -19.22 19.15
C GLY A 208 -0.23 -18.12 18.11
N PHE A 209 -0.46 -18.46 16.84
CA PHE A 209 -0.85 -17.54 15.78
C PHE A 209 -2.34 -17.71 15.47
N ASP A 210 -3.13 -16.67 15.67
CA ASP A 210 -4.56 -16.65 15.37
C ASP A 210 -4.80 -15.93 14.05
N LEU A 211 -5.01 -16.73 13.00
CA LEU A 211 -5.26 -16.29 11.63
C LEU A 211 -6.74 -15.97 11.37
N THR A 212 -7.59 -16.14 12.39
CA THR A 212 -9.05 -15.99 12.31
C THR A 212 -9.53 -14.79 13.10
N LYS A 213 -10.57 -14.10 12.61
CA LYS A 213 -11.21 -12.97 13.31
C LYS A 213 -12.71 -12.89 13.01
N SER A 214 -13.48 -12.29 13.91
CA SER A 214 -14.78 -11.73 13.56
C SER A 214 -14.65 -10.22 13.36
N ILE A 215 -15.22 -9.69 12.27
CA ILE A 215 -15.10 -8.29 11.86
C ILE A 215 -16.48 -7.66 11.70
N GLY A 216 -16.82 -6.73 12.60
CA GLY A 216 -18.05 -5.93 12.58
C GLY A 216 -17.86 -4.58 11.90
N ILE A 217 -18.67 -4.30 10.88
CA ILE A 217 -18.58 -3.11 10.02
C ILE A 217 -19.61 -2.03 10.44
N PRO A 218 -19.21 -0.76 10.61
CA PRO A 218 -20.12 0.34 10.97
C PRO A 218 -21.30 0.52 10.02
N SER A 219 -22.43 1.01 10.54
CA SER A 219 -23.69 1.17 9.79
C SER A 219 -23.73 2.35 8.80
N ASN A 220 -22.78 3.28 8.88
CA ASN A 220 -22.59 4.36 7.91
C ASN A 220 -21.49 4.05 6.87
N THR A 221 -21.09 2.79 6.69
CA THR A 221 -20.02 2.43 5.75
C THR A 221 -20.51 2.47 4.29
N PHE A 222 -19.73 3.08 3.40
CA PHE A 222 -20.00 3.15 1.95
C PHE A 222 -19.01 2.32 1.11
N SER A 223 -17.81 2.05 1.62
CA SER A 223 -16.84 1.12 1.01
C SER A 223 -16.07 0.41 2.11
N THR A 224 -15.79 -0.87 1.90
CA THR A 224 -14.94 -1.70 2.76
C THR A 224 -13.92 -2.41 1.90
N HIS A 225 -12.67 -2.46 2.35
CA HIS A 225 -11.62 -3.28 1.75
C HIS A 225 -10.66 -3.79 2.81
N LEU A 226 -9.93 -4.86 2.50
CA LEU A 226 -8.79 -5.30 3.29
C LEU A 226 -7.50 -4.75 2.65
N ARG A 227 -6.51 -4.46 3.49
CA ARG A 227 -5.16 -4.05 3.09
C ARG A 227 -4.18 -5.04 3.70
N THR A 228 -3.50 -5.82 2.86
CA THR A 228 -2.55 -6.85 3.31
C THR A 228 -1.13 -6.59 2.79
N VAL A 229 -0.13 -6.81 3.65
CA VAL A 229 1.29 -6.82 3.31
C VAL A 229 1.92 -8.10 3.83
N ILE A 230 2.42 -8.94 2.92
CA ILE A 230 2.99 -10.26 3.20
C ILE A 230 4.34 -10.43 2.50
N SER A 231 5.33 -11.00 3.20
CA SER A 231 6.66 -11.33 2.67
C SER A 231 7.16 -12.61 3.31
N GLY A 232 7.46 -13.63 2.50
CA GLY A 232 7.99 -14.91 2.97
C GLY A 232 9.50 -14.90 3.18
N TRP A 233 9.97 -15.66 4.17
CA TRP A 233 11.36 -15.79 4.59
C TRP A 233 11.76 -17.25 4.82
N GLY A 234 13.05 -17.55 4.67
CA GLY A 234 13.60 -18.88 4.88
C GLY A 234 13.81 -19.68 3.59
N HIS A 235 14.58 -20.77 3.72
CA HIS A 235 15.01 -21.64 2.63
C HIS A 235 14.69 -23.13 2.95
N ALA A 236 13.64 -23.37 3.72
CA ALA A 236 13.27 -24.68 4.23
C ALA A 236 12.86 -25.66 3.12
N THR A 237 13.11 -26.94 3.36
CA THR A 237 12.77 -28.06 2.46
C THR A 237 11.50 -28.78 2.93
N PRO A 238 10.79 -29.54 2.08
CA PRO A 238 11.11 -29.87 0.68
C PRO A 238 10.97 -28.66 -0.24
N ALA A 239 11.99 -28.46 -1.08
CA ALA A 239 11.98 -27.41 -2.09
C ALA A 239 11.03 -27.78 -3.26
N ASP A 240 10.54 -26.76 -3.96
CA ASP A 240 9.74 -26.94 -5.17
C ASP A 240 10.52 -27.65 -6.29
N SER A 241 9.82 -28.09 -7.34
CA SER A 241 10.40 -28.88 -8.43
C SER A 241 11.43 -28.16 -9.30
N ASP A 242 11.53 -26.82 -9.21
CA ASP A 242 12.59 -26.00 -9.81
C ASP A 242 13.74 -25.68 -8.82
N GLY A 243 13.67 -26.18 -7.59
CA GLY A 243 14.70 -26.08 -6.56
C GLY A 243 14.47 -24.98 -5.50
N ARG A 244 13.30 -24.33 -5.46
CA ARG A 244 13.01 -23.22 -4.52
C ARG A 244 12.58 -23.68 -3.12
N GLY A 245 13.37 -23.37 -2.09
CA GLY A 245 12.97 -23.53 -0.68
C GLY A 245 11.97 -22.46 -0.20
N CYS A 246 11.23 -22.78 0.86
CA CYS A 246 10.21 -21.89 1.43
C CYS A 246 10.70 -21.08 2.64
N ALA A 247 10.21 -19.87 2.91
CA ALA A 247 9.19 -19.12 2.18
C ALA A 247 9.75 -17.94 1.36
N GLU A 248 11.08 -17.76 1.26
CA GLU A 248 11.66 -16.69 0.43
C GLU A 248 11.46 -16.94 -1.08
N TRP A 249 11.67 -18.18 -1.52
CA TRP A 249 11.79 -18.49 -2.95
C TRP A 249 10.57 -19.17 -3.55
N CYS A 250 9.91 -20.05 -2.81
CA CYS A 250 8.82 -20.90 -3.29
C CYS A 250 7.56 -20.07 -3.60
N PHE A 251 7.04 -20.15 -4.83
CA PHE A 251 5.87 -19.34 -5.24
C PHE A 251 4.59 -19.96 -4.68
N ARG A 252 3.73 -19.15 -4.06
CA ARG A 252 2.51 -19.61 -3.39
C ARG A 252 1.32 -18.69 -3.62
N THR A 253 0.11 -19.24 -3.46
CA THR A 253 -1.18 -18.60 -3.72
C THR A 253 -2.08 -18.78 -2.51
N HIS A 254 -1.89 -17.91 -1.52
CA HIS A 254 -2.70 -17.89 -0.30
C HIS A 254 -4.08 -17.30 -0.58
N LYS A 255 -5.03 -17.46 0.35
CA LYS A 255 -6.40 -16.98 0.23
C LYS A 255 -6.84 -16.19 1.46
N ILE A 256 -7.85 -15.35 1.28
CA ILE A 256 -8.68 -14.85 2.38
C ILE A 256 -10.06 -15.48 2.25
N LEU A 257 -10.47 -16.17 3.31
CA LEU A 257 -11.79 -16.77 3.45
C LEU A 257 -12.68 -15.79 4.21
N ILE A 258 -13.91 -15.59 3.73
CA ILE A 258 -14.91 -14.74 4.36
C ILE A 258 -16.13 -15.60 4.65
N ASN A 259 -16.47 -15.76 5.93
CA ASN A 259 -17.43 -16.76 6.40
C ASN A 259 -17.13 -18.18 5.86
N ASN A 260 -15.85 -18.54 5.87
CA ASN A 260 -15.29 -19.81 5.37
C ASN A 260 -15.29 -19.98 3.83
N GLU A 261 -15.80 -19.02 3.07
CA GLU A 261 -15.80 -19.06 1.60
C GLU A 261 -14.57 -18.33 1.02
N PRO A 262 -13.71 -18.98 0.20
CA PRO A 262 -12.57 -18.33 -0.44
C PRO A 262 -13.00 -17.15 -1.31
N THR A 263 -12.66 -15.93 -0.87
CA THR A 263 -13.18 -14.68 -1.45
C THR A 263 -12.10 -13.86 -2.15
N PHE A 264 -10.87 -13.85 -1.64
CA PHE A 264 -9.73 -13.15 -2.24
C PHE A 264 -8.48 -14.04 -2.30
N THR A 265 -7.56 -13.70 -3.21
CA THR A 265 -6.42 -14.55 -3.58
C THR A 265 -5.13 -13.73 -3.61
N HIS A 266 -4.09 -14.23 -2.93
CA HIS A 266 -2.79 -13.60 -2.80
C HIS A 266 -1.69 -14.44 -3.45
N GLU A 267 -1.46 -14.21 -4.73
CA GLU A 267 -0.32 -14.76 -5.47
C GLU A 267 1.00 -14.09 -5.06
N LEU A 268 1.93 -14.85 -4.48
CA LEU A 268 3.32 -14.47 -4.22
C LEU A 268 4.18 -14.94 -5.39
N ASN A 269 3.86 -14.40 -6.57
CA ASN A 269 4.52 -14.66 -7.85
C ASN A 269 5.81 -13.80 -8.04
N PRO A 270 6.61 -14.05 -9.10
CA PRO A 270 7.66 -13.12 -9.54
C PRO A 270 7.13 -11.70 -9.72
N ILE A 271 7.92 -10.68 -9.33
CA ILE A 271 7.56 -9.26 -9.54
C ILE A 271 8.59 -8.47 -10.37
N GLY A 272 9.61 -9.16 -10.90
CA GLY A 272 10.58 -8.64 -11.85
C GLY A 272 11.86 -8.08 -11.21
N CYS A 273 12.43 -8.75 -10.19
CA CYS A 273 13.55 -8.21 -9.41
C CYS A 273 14.76 -7.80 -10.26
N GLY A 274 15.08 -8.53 -11.33
CA GLY A 274 16.13 -8.18 -12.30
C GLY A 274 15.91 -6.89 -13.08
N SER A 275 14.73 -6.27 -12.96
CA SER A 275 14.38 -4.95 -13.54
C SER A 275 14.24 -3.86 -12.48
N ASN A 276 14.64 -4.09 -11.23
CA ASN A 276 14.63 -3.06 -10.19
C ASN A 276 15.46 -1.83 -10.62
N LYS A 277 14.91 -0.63 -10.44
CA LYS A 277 15.58 0.65 -10.69
C LYS A 277 16.81 0.87 -9.79
N ILE A 278 16.81 0.31 -8.58
CA ILE A 278 18.01 0.23 -7.73
C ILE A 278 18.89 -0.92 -8.24
N ASN A 279 19.71 -0.63 -9.25
CA ASN A 279 20.69 -1.55 -9.82
C ASN A 279 22.00 -0.82 -10.23
N PRO A 280 23.13 -1.55 -10.34
CA PRO A 280 23.34 -2.90 -9.81
C PRO A 280 23.53 -2.87 -8.28
N GLN A 281 22.95 -3.84 -7.57
CA GLN A 281 23.22 -4.05 -6.14
C GLN A 281 24.37 -5.05 -5.96
N ARG A 282 24.95 -5.13 -4.75
CA ARG A 282 26.19 -5.89 -4.49
C ARG A 282 26.01 -7.38 -4.17
N GLY A 283 24.78 -7.85 -3.99
CA GLY A 283 24.46 -9.24 -3.65
C GLY A 283 23.52 -9.89 -4.67
N ASN A 284 22.78 -10.92 -4.27
CA ASN A 284 21.93 -11.73 -5.15
C ASN A 284 20.58 -11.05 -5.45
N TRP A 285 20.59 -9.84 -6.03
CA TRP A 285 19.40 -8.97 -6.13
C TRP A 285 18.45 -9.32 -7.27
N ALA A 286 18.96 -9.85 -8.38
CA ALA A 286 18.20 -10.01 -9.63
C ALA A 286 17.21 -11.19 -9.66
N PRO A 287 17.45 -12.35 -8.99
CA PRO A 287 16.48 -13.45 -8.99
C PRO A 287 15.21 -13.15 -8.18
N ASP A 288 14.06 -13.49 -8.77
CA ASP A 288 12.73 -13.29 -8.17
C ASP A 288 12.46 -14.18 -6.95
N ARG A 289 12.00 -13.53 -5.88
CA ARG A 289 11.42 -14.12 -4.66
C ARG A 289 9.90 -14.24 -4.77
N ALA A 290 9.31 -14.91 -3.79
CA ALA A 290 7.88 -15.05 -3.64
C ALA A 290 7.22 -13.69 -3.26
N GLY A 291 6.87 -12.90 -4.27
CA GLY A 291 6.11 -11.65 -4.11
C GLY A 291 6.88 -10.45 -3.55
N TRP A 292 8.21 -10.46 -3.50
CA TRP A 292 9.04 -9.31 -3.07
C TRP A 292 10.38 -9.24 -3.81
N CYS A 293 11.11 -8.12 -3.66
CA CYS A 293 12.47 -7.95 -4.20
C CYS A 293 13.39 -7.15 -3.27
N PRO A 294 14.70 -7.46 -3.23
CA PRO A 294 15.73 -6.63 -2.60
C PRO A 294 15.74 -5.20 -3.17
N GLY A 295 15.68 -4.20 -2.29
CA GLY A 295 15.61 -2.79 -2.69
C GLY A 295 14.26 -2.35 -3.28
N MET A 296 13.15 -2.94 -2.84
CA MET A 296 11.79 -2.55 -3.24
C MET A 296 10.84 -2.53 -2.04
N ALA A 297 9.70 -1.83 -2.20
CA ALA A 297 8.54 -2.03 -1.34
C ALA A 297 8.01 -3.46 -1.50
N VAL A 298 7.52 -4.04 -0.39
CA VAL A 298 6.71 -5.26 -0.45
C VAL A 298 5.31 -4.85 -0.94
N PRO A 299 4.73 -5.53 -1.95
CA PRO A 299 3.44 -5.13 -2.52
C PRO A 299 2.31 -5.02 -1.50
N VAL A 300 1.60 -3.90 -1.53
CA VAL A 300 0.34 -3.72 -0.81
C VAL A 300 -0.77 -4.38 -1.62
N ARG A 301 -1.46 -5.33 -1.02
CA ARG A 301 -2.62 -6.03 -1.60
C ARG A 301 -3.89 -5.37 -1.06
N VAL A 302 -4.86 -5.11 -1.94
CA VAL A 302 -6.07 -4.33 -1.64
C VAL A 302 -7.30 -5.10 -2.10
N ASP A 303 -7.96 -5.74 -1.13
CA ASP A 303 -9.06 -6.67 -1.37
C ASP A 303 -10.40 -5.96 -1.18
N LYS A 304 -10.95 -5.43 -2.27
CA LYS A 304 -12.19 -4.65 -2.23
C LYS A 304 -13.42 -5.55 -2.31
N PHE A 305 -14.33 -5.38 -1.35
CA PHE A 305 -15.64 -6.04 -1.39
C PHE A 305 -16.58 -5.36 -2.40
N ASP A 306 -17.36 -6.15 -3.14
CA ASP A 306 -18.43 -5.67 -4.06
C ASP A 306 -19.49 -4.79 -3.37
N LYS A 307 -19.66 -4.99 -2.06
CA LYS A 307 -20.63 -4.29 -1.21
C LYS A 307 -19.91 -3.73 0.01
N ALA A 308 -20.42 -2.63 0.54
CA ALA A 308 -19.87 -1.99 1.72
C ALA A 308 -19.89 -2.85 3.01
N ASN A 309 -20.63 -3.96 3.03
CA ASN A 309 -20.87 -4.80 4.22
C ASN A 309 -21.37 -4.01 5.45
N SER A 310 -22.00 -2.84 5.23
CA SER A 310 -22.44 -1.92 6.28
C SER A 310 -23.44 -2.56 7.24
N ASN A 311 -23.24 -2.37 8.54
CA ASN A 311 -24.02 -3.02 9.62
C ASN A 311 -24.04 -4.57 9.53
N ASN A 312 -22.96 -5.18 9.02
CA ASN A 312 -22.77 -6.63 9.01
C ASN A 312 -21.56 -7.02 9.86
N THR A 313 -21.57 -8.26 10.34
CA THR A 313 -20.39 -8.93 10.90
C THR A 313 -20.07 -10.13 10.03
N PHE A 314 -18.79 -10.35 9.73
CA PHE A 314 -18.33 -11.53 9.01
C PHE A 314 -17.08 -12.12 9.66
N ASN A 315 -16.88 -13.42 9.52
CA ASN A 315 -15.65 -14.06 9.91
C ASN A 315 -14.62 -13.91 8.79
N PHE A 316 -13.37 -13.65 9.17
CA PHE A 316 -12.18 -13.59 8.33
C PHE A 316 -11.24 -14.73 8.71
N GLU A 317 -10.60 -15.33 7.72
CA GLU A 317 -9.49 -16.27 7.91
C GLU A 317 -8.44 -16.05 6.81
N TYR A 318 -7.16 -16.13 7.17
CA TYR A 318 -6.05 -16.12 6.22
C TYR A 318 -5.49 -17.53 6.00
N ASP A 319 -5.80 -18.09 4.83
CA ASP A 319 -5.49 -19.47 4.44
C ASP A 319 -4.18 -19.51 3.64
N PHE A 320 -3.13 -20.08 4.23
CA PHE A 320 -1.86 -20.30 3.55
C PHE A 320 -1.89 -21.62 2.76
N GLU A 321 -1.74 -21.56 1.42
CA GLU A 321 -1.58 -22.74 0.55
C GLU A 321 -0.78 -23.89 1.19
N ASP A 322 -1.37 -25.10 1.20
CA ASP A 322 -0.82 -26.30 1.83
C ASP A 322 0.62 -26.61 1.39
N TRP A 323 1.52 -26.64 2.36
CA TRP A 323 2.89 -27.15 2.25
C TRP A 323 3.31 -27.68 3.63
N VAL A 324 4.25 -28.62 3.68
CA VAL A 324 4.73 -29.22 4.93
C VAL A 324 6.24 -29.31 4.88
N ALA A 325 6.93 -28.76 5.87
CA ALA A 325 8.38 -28.79 5.96
C ALA A 325 8.88 -30.19 6.38
N ASP A 326 9.99 -30.64 5.79
CA ASP A 326 10.69 -31.88 6.18
C ASP A 326 11.69 -31.65 7.34
N GLY A 327 11.83 -30.40 7.80
CA GLY A 327 12.75 -29.98 8.86
C GLY A 327 14.15 -29.59 8.36
N GLY A 328 14.45 -29.79 7.08
CA GLY A 328 15.70 -29.36 6.44
C GLY A 328 15.65 -27.92 5.93
N THR A 329 16.77 -27.50 5.32
CA THR A 329 16.94 -26.17 4.73
C THR A 329 18.08 -26.18 3.71
N GLN A 330 17.99 -25.31 2.70
CA GLN A 330 19.04 -25.05 1.71
C GLN A 330 20.05 -23.98 2.17
N SER A 331 19.86 -23.39 3.36
CA SER A 331 20.73 -22.37 3.94
C SER A 331 21.13 -22.71 5.39
N SER A 332 21.80 -21.81 6.10
CA SER A 332 22.03 -21.95 7.55
C SER A 332 20.81 -21.59 8.41
N GLN A 333 19.73 -21.07 7.81
CA GLN A 333 18.50 -20.70 8.51
C GLN A 333 17.48 -21.85 8.43
N THR A 334 17.03 -22.34 9.59
CA THR A 334 15.94 -23.31 9.70
C THR A 334 14.57 -22.65 9.66
N GLY A 335 13.58 -23.35 9.10
CA GLY A 335 12.18 -22.93 9.10
C GLY A 335 11.81 -21.95 7.98
N ALA A 336 10.49 -21.79 7.79
CA ALA A 336 9.86 -20.89 6.84
C ALA A 336 8.86 -20.00 7.57
N TYR A 337 8.79 -18.71 7.21
CA TYR A 337 7.97 -17.73 7.92
C TYR A 337 7.30 -16.75 6.97
N TYR A 338 6.02 -16.43 7.18
CA TYR A 338 5.34 -15.32 6.50
C TYR A 338 5.14 -14.16 7.47
N ALA A 339 6.01 -13.15 7.36
CA ALA A 339 5.75 -11.87 8.00
C ALA A 339 4.53 -11.23 7.32
N ILE A 340 3.48 -10.92 8.08
CA ILE A 340 2.17 -10.54 7.54
C ILE A 340 1.47 -9.48 8.41
N SER A 341 0.79 -8.55 7.75
CA SER A 341 -0.18 -7.66 8.39
C SER A 341 -1.42 -7.53 7.51
N THR A 342 -2.60 -7.65 8.10
CA THR A 342 -3.88 -7.37 7.43
C THR A 342 -4.67 -6.36 8.24
N TYR A 343 -5.15 -5.31 7.56
CA TYR A 343 -5.99 -4.27 8.10
C TYR A 343 -7.34 -4.26 7.38
N VAL A 344 -8.43 -3.96 8.08
CA VAL A 344 -9.73 -3.68 7.47
C VAL A 344 -9.96 -2.18 7.46
N VAL A 345 -10.29 -1.64 6.28
CA VAL A 345 -10.45 -0.22 6.03
C VAL A 345 -11.90 0.04 5.61
N VAL A 346 -12.53 1.04 6.23
CA VAL A 346 -13.90 1.47 5.93
C VAL A 346 -13.93 2.96 5.59
N LYS A 347 -14.78 3.32 4.63
CA LYS A 347 -14.89 4.69 4.11
C LYS A 347 -16.33 5.19 4.16
N SER A 348 -16.53 6.49 4.43
CA SER A 348 -17.86 7.09 4.55
C SER A 348 -17.93 8.58 4.19
N LYS A 349 -19.15 9.02 3.86
CA LYS A 349 -19.53 10.43 3.65
C LYS A 349 -19.76 11.19 4.97
N THR A 350 -19.85 10.49 6.11
CA THR A 350 -19.95 11.07 7.46
C THR A 350 -18.86 10.49 8.36
N PRO A 351 -18.51 11.13 9.49
CA PRO A 351 -17.52 10.60 10.43
C PRO A 351 -17.85 9.14 10.81
N ILE A 352 -16.85 8.26 10.67
CA ILE A 352 -16.99 6.80 10.80
C ILE A 352 -16.08 6.28 11.92
N GLN A 353 -16.56 5.31 12.69
CA GLN A 353 -15.77 4.63 13.71
C GLN A 353 -14.93 3.51 13.08
N PRO A 354 -13.80 3.10 13.70
CA PRO A 354 -13.06 1.92 13.25
C PRO A 354 -13.94 0.64 13.27
N PRO A 355 -13.71 -0.32 12.37
CA PRO A 355 -14.34 -1.63 12.45
C PRO A 355 -14.01 -2.33 13.76
N VAL A 356 -14.97 -3.07 14.32
CA VAL A 356 -14.73 -3.88 15.52
C VAL A 356 -14.14 -5.21 15.10
N VAL A 357 -12.94 -5.53 15.58
CA VAL A 357 -12.27 -6.81 15.35
C VAL A 357 -12.21 -7.56 16.67
N SER A 358 -12.65 -8.82 16.68
CA SER A 358 -12.47 -9.75 17.79
C SER A 358 -11.88 -11.07 17.30
N ASN A 359 -11.42 -11.88 18.25
CA ASN A 359 -11.34 -13.33 18.07
C ASN A 359 -12.77 -13.93 18.15
#